data_AF-A0A1V6HAG6-F1
#
_entry.id   AF-A0A1V6HAG6-F1
#
_cell.length_a   1.000
_cell.length_b   1.000
_cell.length_c   1.000
_cell.angle_alpha   90.00
_cell.angle_beta   90.00
_cell.angle_gamma   90.00
#
_symmetry.space_group_name_H-M   'P 1'
#
loop_
_entity.id
_entity.type
_entity.pdbx_description
1 polymer ?
#
loop_
_entity_poly.entity_id
_entity_poly.type
_entity_poly.pdbx_seq_one_letter_code
_entity_poly.pdbx_strand_id
1 'polypeptide(L)' 'MPTILGAYQALSPGQTLRVTFDHDPSCMYYTLQATEAEGSFRFERGLDGPTVWSADVTRVR' A
#
# COMPACT_ATOMS: atom_id res chain seq x y z
N MET A 1 -17.76 1.38 5.30
CA MET A 1 -17.03 2.37 4.46
C MET A 1 -15.82 1.68 3.88
N PRO A 2 -15.44 1.91 2.62
CA PRO A 2 -14.22 1.33 2.06
C PRO A 2 -13.00 1.91 2.79
N THR A 3 -12.11 1.04 3.25
CA THR A 3 -10.81 1.42 3.82
C THR A 3 -9.72 1.08 2.82
N ILE A 4 -8.55 1.73 2.92
CA ILE A 4 -7.41 1.44 2.07
C ILE A 4 -6.98 -0.05 2.20
N LEU A 5 -7.00 -0.59 3.42
CA LEU A 5 -6.72 -2.01 3.65
C LEU A 5 -7.78 -2.93 3.04
N GLY A 6 -9.06 -2.55 3.11
CA GLY A 6 -10.12 -3.31 2.44
C GLY A 6 -9.96 -3.33 0.92
N ALA A 7 -9.53 -2.20 0.33
CA ALA A 7 -9.22 -2.13 -1.10
C ALA A 7 -8.01 -3.01 -1.48
N TYR A 8 -6.97 -3.04 -0.63
CA TYR A 8 -5.82 -3.94 -0.81
C TYR A 8 -6.22 -5.43 -0.71
N GLN A 9 -7.02 -5.81 0.29
CA GLN A 9 -7.47 -7.20 0.49
C GLN A 9 -8.37 -7.70 -0.65
N ALA A 10 -9.06 -6.80 -1.35
CA ALA A 10 -9.86 -7.12 -2.53
C ALA A 10 -9.02 -7.37 -3.80
N LEU A 11 -7.73 -7.06 -3.79
CA LEU A 11 -6.84 -7.32 -4.93
C LEU A 11 -6.67 -8.83 -5.14
N SER A 12 -6.60 -9.24 -6.40
CA SER A 12 -6.08 -10.54 -6.79
C SER A 12 -4.54 -10.52 -6.76
N PRO A 13 -3.87 -11.68 -6.57
CA PRO A 13 -2.42 -11.77 -6.71
C PRO A 13 -1.94 -11.21 -8.07
N GLY A 14 -0.88 -10.41 -8.04
CA GLY A 14 -0.34 -9.66 -9.18
C GLY A 14 -0.99 -8.29 -9.42
N GLN A 15 -2.10 -7.95 -8.74
CA GLN A 15 -2.70 -6.62 -8.88
C GLN A 15 -2.07 -5.61 -7.94
N THR A 16 -2.07 -4.35 -8.39
CA THR A 16 -1.47 -3.22 -7.70
C THR A 16 -2.53 -2.17 -7.37
N LEU A 17 -2.52 -1.71 -6.13
CA LEU A 17 -3.26 -0.55 -5.65
C LEU A 17 -2.30 0.63 -5.53
N ARG A 18 -2.56 1.70 -6.30
CA ARG A 18 -1.88 2.98 -6.14
C ARG A 18 -2.62 3.82 -5.11
N VAL A 19 -1.91 4.27 -4.08
CA VAL A 19 -2.45 5.13 -3.02
C VAL A 19 -1.70 6.45 -3.02
N THR A 20 -2.43 7.56 -2.92
CA THR A 20 -1.89 8.91 -2.74
C THR A 20 -2.13 9.38 -1.31
N PHE A 21 -1.14 10.03 -0.73
CA PHE A 21 -1.13 10.49 0.65
C PHE A 21 -0.78 11.98 0.68
N ASP A 22 -1.34 12.67 1.67
CA ASP A 22 -1.01 14.05 2.03
C ASP A 22 0.23 14.15 2.95
N HIS A 23 0.76 13.01 3.39
CA HIS A 23 1.97 12.87 4.19
C HIS A 23 2.76 11.61 3.80
N ASP A 24 3.93 11.42 4.39
CA ASP A 24 4.78 10.25 4.15
C ASP A 24 4.04 8.92 4.45
N PRO A 25 4.07 7.92 3.53
CA PRO A 25 3.25 6.72 3.64
C PRO A 25 3.86 5.60 4.50
N SER A 26 4.90 5.87 5.29
CA SER A 26 5.58 4.83 6.08
C SER A 26 4.66 4.12 7.07
N CYS A 27 3.64 4.81 7.60
CA CYS A 27 2.66 4.21 8.50
C CYS A 27 1.88 3.04 7.85
N MET A 28 1.57 3.16 6.56
CA MET A 28 0.88 2.09 5.81
C MET A 28 1.79 0.89 5.61
N TYR A 29 3.06 1.12 5.29
CA TYR A 29 4.04 0.05 5.15
C TYR A 29 4.14 -0.80 6.42
N TYR A 30 4.29 -0.17 7.58
CA TYR A 30 4.38 -0.90 8.85
C TYR A 30 3.09 -1.63 9.21
N THR A 31 1.94 -1.04 8.85
CA THR A 31 0.64 -1.70 9.06
C THR A 31 0.56 -2.99 8.24
N LEU A 32 0.88 -2.94 6.94
CA LEU A 32 0.92 -4.14 6.08
C LEU A 32 1.93 -5.16 6.59
N GLN A 33 3.11 -4.72 7.03
CA GLN A 33 4.13 -5.61 7.61
C GLN A 33 3.64 -6.31 8.88
N ALA A 34 2.83 -5.65 9.70
CA ALA A 34 2.31 -6.20 10.94
C ALA A 34 1.08 -7.09 10.74
N THR A 35 0.24 -6.83 9.73
CA THR A 35 -1.02 -7.56 9.51
C THR A 35 -0.92 -8.64 8.44
N GLU A 36 -0.07 -8.45 7.44
CA GLU A 36 0.05 -9.35 6.31
C GLU A 36 1.23 -10.30 6.48
N ALA A 37 1.06 -11.55 6.05
CA ALA A 37 2.12 -12.54 6.20
C ALA A 37 3.36 -12.20 5.34
N GLU A 38 4.56 -12.57 5.79
CA GLU A 38 5.82 -12.23 5.12
C GLU A 38 5.87 -12.64 3.64
N GLY A 39 6.21 -11.71 2.75
CA GLY A 39 6.23 -11.94 1.30
C GLY A 39 4.86 -11.93 0.62
N SER A 40 3.79 -11.53 1.33
CA SER A 40 2.44 -11.40 0.74
C SER A 40 2.22 -10.14 -0.10
N PHE A 41 3.04 -9.13 0.11
CA PHE A 41 2.90 -7.84 -0.56
C PHE A 41 4.26 -7.29 -0.99
N ARG A 42 4.21 -6.40 -1.97
CA ARG A 42 5.32 -5.53 -2.39
C ARG A 42 4.87 -4.09 -2.25
N PHE A 43 5.68 -3.27 -1.62
CA PHE A 43 5.41 -1.85 -1.39
C PHE A 43 6.49 -1.01 -2.05
N GLU A 44 6.09 -0.16 -2.99
CA GLU A 44 6.99 0.70 -3.74
C GLU A 44 6.60 2.16 -3.54
N ARG A 45 7.55 2.98 -3.08
CA ARG A 45 7.34 4.43 -3.01
C ARG A 45 7.38 5.02 -4.40
N GLY A 46 6.44 5.91 -4.69
CA GLY A 46 6.30 6.60 -5.97
C GLY A 46 6.77 8.04 -5.85
N LEU A 47 5.82 8.99 -5.94
CA LEU A 47 6.09 10.40 -5.70
C LEU A 47 6.41 10.62 -4.22
N ASP A 48 7.53 11.28 -3.97
CA ASP A 48 7.90 11.79 -2.66
C ASP A 48 7.71 13.32 -2.70
N GLY A 49 7.05 13.88 -1.68
CA GLY A 49 6.45 15.21 -1.66
C GLY A 49 7.38 16.42 -1.91
N PRO A 50 6.90 17.65 -1.62
CA PRO A 50 6.20 18.00 -0.37
C PRO A 50 4.67 18.05 -0.45
N THR A 51 4.09 18.03 -1.65
CA THR A 51 2.64 18.26 -1.82
C THR A 51 1.83 16.98 -1.97
N VAL A 52 2.39 15.95 -2.62
CA VAL A 52 1.73 14.67 -2.85
C VAL A 52 2.75 13.57 -2.65
N TRP A 53 2.38 12.57 -1.87
CA TRP A 53 3.11 11.33 -1.71
C TRP A 53 2.33 10.20 -2.36
N SER A 54 2.99 9.19 -2.90
CA SER A 54 2.29 8.01 -3.40
C SER A 54 3.04 6.72 -3.13
N ALA A 55 2.30 5.63 -3.03
CA ALA A 55 2.87 4.29 -3.00
C ALA A 55 2.05 3.33 -3.87
N ASP A 56 2.75 2.39 -4.48
CA ASP A 56 2.17 1.27 -5.18
C ASP A 56 2.28 0.03 -4.28
N VAL A 57 1.13 -0.56 -3.98
CA VAL A 57 1.01 -1.74 -3.13
C VAL A 57 0.52 -2.89 -3.98
N THR A 58 1.39 -3.84 -4.25
CA THR A 58 1.08 -5.02 -5.05
C THR A 58 0.83 -6.20 -4.17
N ARG A 59 -0.30 -6.88 -4.38
CA ARG A 59 -0.56 -8.17 -3.74
C ARG A 59 0.22 -9.26 -4.46
N VAL A 60 1.07 -9.98 -3.76
CA VAL A 60 1.93 -11.02 -4.36
C VAL A 60 1.29 -12.41 -4.28
N ARG A 61 0.50 -12.69 -3.24
CA ARG A 61 -0.19 -13.98 -3.03
C ARG A 61 -1.55 -13.83 -2.36
#